data_AF-A0A3N4H7X9-F1
#
_entry.id   AF-A0A3N4H7X9-F1
#
_cell.length_a   1.000
_cell.length_b   1.000
_cell.length_c   1.000
_cell.angle_alpha   90.00
_cell.angle_beta   90.00
_cell.angle_gamma   90.00
#
_symmetry.space_group_name_H-M   'P 1'
#
loop_
_entity.id
_entity.type
_entity.pdbx_description
1 polymer ?
#
loop_
_entity_poly.entity_id
_entity_poly.type
_entity_poly.pdbx_seq_one_letter_code
_entity_poly.pdbx_strand_id
1 'polypeptide(L)' 'MIKQLTIWGYFSSEPGITKALRYNPIPGRYEGCVPYQDGEKAWSG' A
#
# COMPACT_ATOMS: atom_id res chain seq x y z
N MET A 1 -7.21 10.46 -19.94
CA MET A 1 -8.10 10.16 -18.79
C MET A 1 -8.06 8.70 -18.33
N ILE A 2 -8.13 7.71 -19.22
CA ILE A 2 -8.16 6.27 -18.85
C ILE A 2 -6.97 5.80 -17.97
N LYS A 3 -5.76 6.29 -18.24
CA LYS A 3 -4.55 5.93 -17.45
C LYS A 3 -4.67 6.28 -15.97
N GLN A 4 -5.22 7.44 -15.64
CA GLN A 4 -5.29 7.90 -14.24
C GLN A 4 -6.36 7.12 -13.46
N LEU A 5 -7.49 6.83 -14.10
CA LEU A 5 -8.57 6.04 -13.51
C LEU A 5 -8.18 4.57 -13.30
N THR A 6 -7.39 3.99 -14.21
CA THR A 6 -6.90 2.61 -14.07
C THR A 6 -5.88 2.47 -12.96
N ILE A 7 -4.96 3.43 -12.81
CA ILE A 7 -4.03 3.48 -11.68
C ILE A 7 -4.80 3.61 -10.37
N TRP A 8 -5.74 4.55 -10.30
CA TRP A 8 -6.57 4.76 -9.11
C TRP A 8 -7.41 3.53 -8.76
N GLY A 9 -8.08 2.93 -9.74
CA GLY A 9 -8.87 1.72 -9.56
C GLY A 9 -8.03 0.52 -9.10
N TYR A 10 -6.79 0.38 -9.61
CA TYR A 10 -5.88 -0.67 -9.17
C TYR A 10 -5.48 -0.49 -7.71
N PHE A 11 -5.02 0.70 -7.30
CA PHE A 11 -4.58 0.94 -5.93
C PHE A 11 -5.71 0.96 -4.89
N SER A 12 -6.96 1.14 -5.31
CA SER A 12 -8.15 1.00 -4.47
C SER A 12 -8.75 -0.42 -4.45
N SER A 13 -8.22 -1.33 -5.28
CA SER A 13 -8.69 -2.72 -5.35
C SER A 13 -7.99 -3.62 -4.33
N GLU A 14 -8.63 -4.71 -3.94
CA GLU A 14 -8.03 -5.73 -3.06
C GLU A 14 -6.64 -6.19 -3.52
N PRO A 15 -6.40 -6.58 -4.80
CA PRO A 15 -5.05 -6.96 -5.22
C PRO A 15 -4.06 -5.80 -5.19
N GLY A 16 -4.46 -4.56 -5.44
CA GLY A 16 -3.57 -3.40 -5.35
C GLY A 16 -3.12 -3.13 -3.93
N ILE A 17 -4.05 -3.19 -2.97
CA ILE A 17 -3.74 -2.98 -1.56
C ILE A 17 -2.90 -4.14 -1.01
N THR A 18 -3.29 -5.39 -1.26
CA THR A 18 -2.64 -6.58 -0.67
C THR A 18 -1.30 -6.94 -1.31
N LYS A 19 -1.14 -6.73 -2.62
CA LYS A 19 0.07 -7.16 -3.36
C LYS A 19 1.00 -6.01 -3.69
N ALA A 20 0.49 -4.82 -4.01
CA ALA A 20 1.33 -3.68 -4.41
C ALA A 20 1.79 -2.83 -3.21
N LEU A 21 1.01 -2.79 -2.13
CA LEU A 21 1.33 -2.04 -0.92
C LEU A 21 1.68 -2.96 0.25
N ARG A 22 2.29 -2.41 1.30
CA ARG A 22 2.46 -3.09 2.60
C ARG A 22 1.13 -3.11 3.33
N TYR A 23 0.31 -4.11 3.02
CA TYR A 23 -0.93 -4.35 3.72
C TYR A 23 -0.68 -5.02 5.07
N ASN A 24 -1.08 -4.35 6.15
CA ASN A 24 -1.08 -4.91 7.49
C ASN A 24 -2.47 -4.70 8.13
N PRO A 25 -3.37 -5.69 8.05
CA PRO A 25 -4.74 -5.53 8.54
C PRO A 25 -4.84 -5.45 10.07
N ILE A 26 -3.83 -5.96 10.80
CA ILE A 26 -3.82 -6.00 12.26
C ILE A 26 -2.41 -5.57 12.72
N PRO A 27 -2.13 -4.26 12.74
CA PRO A 27 -0.86 -3.75 13.22
C PRO A 27 -0.83 -3.89 14.75
N GLY A 28 -0.41 -5.07 15.24
CA GLY A 28 -0.47 -5.40 16.66
C GLY A 28 0.12 -4.31 17.57
N ARG A 29 1.44 -4.07 17.48
CA ARG A 29 2.09 -2.95 18.18
C ARG A 29 2.24 -1.78 17.22
N TYR A 30 1.75 -0.60 17.63
CA TYR A 30 1.94 0.63 16.86
C TYR A 30 3.39 1.09 16.96
N GLU A 31 4.10 1.10 15.83
CA GLU A 31 5.45 1.64 15.69
C GLU A 31 5.37 2.87 14.80
N GLY A 32 5.42 4.07 15.40
CA GLY A 32 5.20 5.33 14.69
C GLY A 32 6.30 5.72 13.70
N CYS A 33 7.48 5.09 13.78
CA CYS A 33 8.57 5.29 12.83
C CYS A 33 9.24 3.94 12.51
N VAL A 34 8.67 3.23 11.53
CA VAL A 34 9.33 2.07 10.94
C VAL A 34 10.29 2.57 9.87
N PRO A 35 11.60 2.22 9.91
CA PRO A 35 12.55 2.66 8.91
C PRO A 35 12.12 2.16 7.52
N TYR A 36 11.98 3.08 6.57
CA TYR A 36 11.75 2.75 5.17
C TYR A 36 13.08 2.34 4.54
N GLN A 37 13.19 1.10 4.10
CA GLN A 37 14.35 0.62 3.35
C GLN A 37 14.10 0.82 1.86
N ASP A 38 15.16 1.15 1.12
CA ASP A 38 15.06 1.38 -0.31
C ASP A 38 14.55 0.11 -1.04
N GLY A 39 13.46 0.27 -1.79
CA GLY A 39 12.79 -0.83 -2.50
C GLY A 39 11.63 -1.46 -1.73
N GLU A 40 11.34 -1.03 -0.50
CA GLU A 40 10.16 -1.46 0.22
C GLU A 40 8.89 -0.85 -0.38
N LYS A 41 7.82 -1.64 -0.39
CA LYS A 41 6.51 -1.18 -0.88
C LYS A 41 6.00 -0.06 0.02
N ALA A 42 5.30 0.92 -0.55
CA ALA A 42 4.62 1.95 0.21
C ALA A 42 3.58 1.32 1.15
N TRP A 43 3.30 1.97 2.28
CA TRP A 43 2.25 1.53 3.19
C TRP A 43 0.88 1.55 2.51
N SER A 44 0.04 0.56 2.82
CA SER A 44 -1.38 0.69 2.50
C SER A 44 -1.91 1.88 3.29
N GLY A 45 -2.53 2.85 2.58
CA GLY A 45 -3.14 4.03 3.19
C GLY A 45 -4.34 3.70 4.05
#